data_AF-A0A9X4HJZ2-F1
#
_entry.id   AF-A0A9X4HJZ2-F1
#
_cell.length_a   1.000
_cell.length_b   1.000
_cell.length_c   1.000
_cell.angle_alpha   90.00
_cell.angle_beta   90.00
_cell.angle_gamma   90.00
#
_symmetry.space_group_name_H-M   'P 1'
#
loop_
_entity.id
_entity.type
_entity.pdbx_description
1 polymer ?
#
loop_
_entity_poly.entity_id
_entity_poly.type
_entity_poly.pdbx_seq_one_letter_code
_entity_poly.pdbx_strand_id
1 'polypeptide(L)' 'MTSHCDDELTTISREIAAKQLSIENQATLIEVLKRNGHDIVEERSSLAKERSNLARQIARQLRLLQTRCTLDE' A
#
# COMPACT_ATOMS: atom_id res chain seq x y z
N MET A 1 -0.65 9.35 -26.04
CA MET A 1 -1.60 9.55 -24.92
C MET A 1 -1.62 8.33 -24.00
N THR A 2 -1.62 7.10 -24.55
CA THR A 2 -1.43 5.84 -23.80
C THR A 2 -0.16 5.79 -22.94
N SER A 3 1.00 6.22 -23.47
CA SER A 3 2.26 6.11 -22.70
C SER A 3 2.30 6.95 -21.41
N HIS A 4 1.54 8.05 -21.32
CA HIS A 4 1.48 8.85 -20.11
C HIS A 4 0.69 8.14 -19.00
N CYS A 5 -0.39 7.44 -19.36
CA CYS A 5 -1.12 6.59 -18.43
C CYS A 5 -0.25 5.42 -17.95
N ASP A 6 0.55 4.83 -18.85
CA ASP A 6 1.46 3.72 -18.49
C ASP A 6 2.59 4.17 -17.54
N ASP A 7 3.12 5.38 -17.73
CA ASP A 7 4.14 5.97 -16.84
C ASP A 7 3.57 6.29 -15.44
N GLU A 8 2.36 6.87 -15.38
CA GLU A 8 1.65 7.12 -14.12
C GLU A 8 1.33 5.81 -13.38
N LEU A 9 0.86 4.79 -14.11
CA LEU A 9 0.61 3.45 -13.61
C LEU A 9 1.86 2.79 -13.03
N THR A 10 2.98 2.91 -13.74
CA THR A 10 4.27 2.36 -13.31
C THR A 10 4.75 3.05 -12.03
N THR A 11 4.59 4.37 -11.94
CA THR A 11 4.94 5.15 -10.75
C THR A 11 4.10 4.73 -9.55
N ILE A 12 2.78 4.67 -9.73
CA ILE A 12 1.84 4.22 -8.71
C ILE A 12 2.16 2.79 -8.22
N SER A 13 2.46 1.89 -9.15
CA SER A 13 2.79 0.50 -8.84
C SER A 13 4.07 0.39 -8.00
N ARG A 14 5.09 1.21 -8.31
CA ARG A 14 6.32 1.29 -7.51
C ARG A 14 6.06 1.82 -6.11
N GLU A 15 5.22 2.85 -5.96
CA GLU A 15 4.84 3.39 -4.65
C GLU A 15 4.07 2.38 -3.80
N ILE A 16 3.14 1.63 -4.40
CA ILE A 16 2.42 0.55 -3.71
C ILE A 16 3.41 -0.52 -3.25
N ALA A 17 4.30 -0.98 -4.11
CA ALA A 17 5.29 -2.01 -3.79
C ALA A 17 6.22 -1.59 -2.65
N ALA A 18 6.70 -0.33 -2.67
CA ALA A 18 7.52 0.21 -1.58
C ALA A 18 6.76 0.24 -0.24
N LYS A 19 5.48 0.63 -0.24
CA LYS A 19 4.62 0.62 0.95
C LYS A 19 4.34 -0.80 1.45
N GLN A 20 4.14 -1.77 0.55
CA GLN A 20 3.96 -3.18 0.93
C GLN A 20 5.21 -3.72 1.63
N LEU A 21 6.40 -3.47 1.07
CA LEU A 21 7.66 -3.86 1.68
C LEU A 21 7.84 -3.25 3.08
N SER A 22 7.49 -1.97 3.25
CA SER A 22 7.52 -1.30 4.56
C SER A 22 6.62 -2.00 5.58
N ILE A 23 5.37 -2.32 5.19
CA ILE A 23 4.40 -3.03 6.04
C ILE A 23 4.90 -4.43 6.42
N GLU A 24 5.53 -5.14 5.49
CA GLU A 24 6.11 -6.47 5.74
C GLU A 24 7.29 -6.41 6.72
N ASN A 25 8.16 -5.41 6.56
CA ASN A 25 9.27 -5.17 7.48
C ASN A 25 8.76 -4.82 8.89
N GLN A 26 7.74 -3.97 9.01
CA GLN A 26 7.10 -3.64 10.29
C GLN A 26 6.46 -4.87 10.93
N ALA A 27 5.79 -5.72 10.14
CA ALA A 27 5.21 -6.97 10.65
C ALA A 27 6.29 -7.89 11.22
N THR A 28 7.42 -8.02 10.52
CA THR A 28 8.57 -8.80 10.97
C THR A 28 9.15 -8.23 12.27
N LEU A 29 9.29 -6.90 12.38
CA LEU A 29 9.76 -6.25 13.60
C LEU A 29 8.82 -6.51 14.79
N ILE A 30 7.51 -6.41 14.59
CA ILE A 30 6.50 -6.70 15.62
C ILE A 30 6.64 -8.15 16.12
N GLU A 31 6.90 -9.10 15.23
CA GLU A 31 7.13 -10.49 15.64
C GLU A 31 8.38 -10.65 16.51
N VAL A 32 9.46 -9.94 16.18
CA VAL A 32 10.69 -9.92 17.00
C VAL A 32 10.42 -9.30 18.37
N LEU A 33 9.76 -8.14 18.41
CA LEU A 33 9.39 -7.45 19.66
C LEU A 33 8.53 -8.33 20.56
N LYS A 34 7.54 -9.02 19.98
CA LYS A 34 6.69 -9.98 20.69
C LYS A 34 7.49 -11.09 21.34
N ARG A 35 8.44 -11.68 20.60
CA ARG A 35 9.31 -12.77 21.11
C ARG A 35 10.19 -12.30 22.26
N ASN A 36 10.59 -11.03 22.23
CA ASN A 36 11.39 -10.40 23.27
C ASN A 36 10.56 -9.91 24.48
N GLY A 37 9.25 -10.13 24.49
CA GLY A 37 8.38 -9.76 25.61
C GLY A 37 7.98 -8.29 25.66
N HIS A 38 8.19 -7.53 24.58
CA HIS A 38 7.68 -6.15 24.50
C HIS A 38 6.16 -6.15 24.36
N ASP A 39 5.52 -5.10 24.91
CA ASP A 39 4.16 -4.76 24.52
C ASP A 39 4.15 -4.30 23.05
N ILE A 40 3.19 -4.81 22.28
CA ILE A 40 3.08 -4.60 20.83
C ILE A 40 1.70 -4.07 20.43
N VAL A 41 0.86 -3.67 21.39
CA VAL A 41 -0.52 -3.26 21.12
C VAL A 41 -0.57 -2.05 20.19
N GLU A 42 0.28 -1.05 20.44
CA GLU A 42 0.33 0.18 19.65
C GLU A 42 0.88 -0.09 18.23
N GLU A 43 1.94 -0.88 18.11
CA GLU A 43 2.56 -1.25 16.85
C GLU A 43 1.59 -2.08 15.98
N ARG A 44 0.83 -2.99 16.59
CA ARG A 44 -0.20 -3.76 15.89
C ARG A 44 -1.34 -2.88 15.39
N SER A 45 -1.79 -1.94 16.21
CA SER A 45 -2.84 -0.98 15.83
C SER A 45 -2.37 -0.09 14.67
N SER A 46 -1.13 0.39 14.75
CA SER A 46 -0.50 1.20 13.71
C SER A 46 -0.35 0.43 12.40
N LEU A 47 0.15 -0.81 12.46
CA LEU A 47 0.28 -1.69 11.29
C LEU A 47 -1.09 -1.98 10.63
N ALA A 48 -2.14 -2.19 11.42
CA ALA A 48 -3.49 -2.40 10.91
C ALA A 48 -4.02 -1.15 10.18
N LYS A 49 -3.74 0.04 10.71
CA LYS A 49 -4.10 1.32 10.08
C LYS A 49 -3.33 1.54 8.78
N GLU A 50 -2.04 1.23 8.75
CA GLU A 50 -1.22 1.33 7.53
C GLU A 50 -1.73 0.40 6.43
N ARG A 51 -2.04 -0.86 6.76
CA ARG A 51 -2.66 -1.82 5.82
C ARG A 51 -3.99 -1.33 5.26
N SER A 52 -4.85 -0.79 6.13
CA SER A 52 -6.14 -0.22 5.72
C SER A 52 -5.97 0.98 4.79
N ASN A 53 -5.02 1.86 5.09
CA ASN A 53 -4.72 3.03 4.25
C ASN A 53 -4.18 2.61 2.88
N LEU A 54 -3.27 1.63 2.83
CA LEU A 54 -2.75 1.10 1.57
C LEU A 54 -3.87 0.48 0.73
N ALA A 55 -4.74 -0.35 1.33
CA ALA A 55 -5.89 -0.93 0.63
C ALA A 55 -6.81 0.15 0.05
N ARG A 56 -7.05 1.23 0.80
CA ARG A 56 -7.83 2.38 0.32
C ARG A 56 -7.14 3.11 -0.83
N GLN A 57 -5.82 3.27 -0.77
CA GLN A 57 -5.03 3.90 -1.84
C GLN A 57 -5.12 3.08 -3.14
N ILE A 58 -4.92 1.76 -3.06
CA ILE A 58 -5.05 0.83 -4.19
C ILE A 58 -6.46 0.91 -4.78
N ALA A 59 -7.50 0.82 -3.95
CA ALA A 59 -8.89 0.89 -4.42
C ALA A 59 -9.21 2.23 -5.11
N ARG A 60 -8.68 3.34 -4.60
CA ARG A 60 -8.86 4.66 -5.24
C ARG A 60 -8.14 4.73 -6.58
N GLN A 61 -6.92 4.21 -6.67
CA GLN A 61 -6.14 4.19 -7.90
C GLN A 61 -6.81 3.30 -8.96
N LEU A 62 -7.31 2.12 -8.58
CA LEU A 62 -8.07 1.25 -9.48
C LEU A 62 -9.30 1.96 -10.06
N ARG A 63 -10.06 2.70 -9.23
CA ARG A 63 -11.23 3.48 -9.70
C ARG A 63 -10.83 4.60 -10.67
N LEU A 64 -9.75 5.33 -10.39
CA LEU A 64 -9.28 6.40 -11.28
C LEU A 64 -8.87 5.85 -12.64
N LEU A 65 -8.24 4.67 -12.67
CA LEU A 65 -7.88 3.98 -13.91
C LEU A 65 -9.10 3.53 -14.69
N GLN A 66 -10.09 2.95 -14.01
CA GLN A 66 -11.36 2.59 -14.64
C GLN A 66 -12.00 3.81 -15.31
N THR A 67 -12.13 4.94 -14.60
CA THR A 67 -12.73 6.15 -15.16
C THR A 67 -11.93 6.74 -16.32
N ARG A 68 -10.59 6.77 -16.24
CA ARG A 68 -9.74 7.31 -17.30
C ARG A 68 -9.71 6.43 -18.54
N CYS A 69 -9.66 5.11 -18.40
CA CYS A 69 -9.68 4.19 -19.55
C CYS A 69 -11.06 4.04 -20.21
N THR A 70 -12.16 4.28 -19.50
CA THR A 70 -13.52 4.27 -20.09
C THR A 70 -13.91 5.56 -20.80
N LEU A 71 -13.10 6.62 -20.69
CA LEU A 71 -13.36 7.93 -21.31
C LEU A 71 -12.70 8.08 -22.69
N ASP A 72 -12.04 7.02 -23.19
CA ASP A 72 -11.39 6.91 -24.50
C ASP A 72 -12.17 5.99 -25.49
N GLU A 73 -13.42 5.61 -25.18
CA GLU A 73 -14.38 5.02 -26.14
C GLU A 73 -15.38 6.07 -26.67
#